data_AF-A0ABC8KUC0-F1
#
_entry.id   AF-A0ABC8KUC0-F1
#
_cell.length_a   1.000
_cell.length_b   1.000
_cell.length_c   1.000
_cell.angle_alpha   90.00
_cell.angle_beta   90.00
_cell.angle_gamma   90.00
#
_symmetry.space_group_name_H-M   'P 1'
#
loop_
_entity.id
_entity.type
_entity.pdbx_description
1 polymer ?
#
loop_
_entity_poly.entity_id
_entity_poly.type
_entity_poly.pdbx_seq_one_letter_code
_entity_poly.pdbx_strand_id
1 'polypeptide(L)' 'MQRIQRLLPVDSWGVIEHVSVTNAGGQYRTTNYKYKMVIAEDAVISRSELVDDRMFLSLANYEEIENGTKKPSFLI' A
#
# COMPACT_ATOMS: atom_id res chain seq x y z
N MET A 1 5.32 1.53 15.67
CA MET A 1 4.05 1.44 14.91
C MET A 1 2.96 2.42 15.39
N GLN A 2 2.75 2.62 16.71
CA GLN A 2 1.66 3.48 17.22
C GLN A 2 1.73 4.96 16.78
N ARG A 3 2.93 5.53 16.55
CA ARG A 3 3.08 6.93 16.09
C ARG A 3 2.46 7.15 14.71
N ILE A 4 2.79 6.29 13.75
CA ILE A 4 2.33 6.40 12.36
C ILE A 4 0.81 6.27 12.29
N GLN A 5 0.24 5.26 12.96
CA GLN A 5 -1.21 5.06 13.01
C GLN A 5 -1.96 6.23 13.66
N ARG A 6 -1.34 6.94 14.62
CA ARG A 6 -1.91 8.15 15.23
C ARG A 6 -1.84 9.37 14.31
N LEU A 7 -0.78 9.50 13.52
CA LEU A 7 -0.56 10.67 12.64
C LEU A 7 -1.24 10.52 11.28
N LEU A 8 -1.40 9.28 10.82
CA LEU A 8 -2.06 8.90 9.58
C LEU A 8 -3.11 7.80 9.87
N PRO A 9 -4.30 8.18 10.38
CA PRO A 9 -5.39 7.23 10.60
C PRO A 9 -5.95 6.70 9.28
N VAL A 10 -6.69 5.58 9.36
CA VAL A 10 -7.47 5.04 8.24
C VAL A 10 -8.46 6.10 7.74
N ASP A 11 -8.75 6.11 6.43
CA ASP A 11 -9.60 7.10 5.74
C ASP A 11 -9.11 8.56 5.86
N SER A 12 -7.79 8.78 5.93
CA SER A 12 -7.21 10.12 5.92
C SER A 12 -6.09 10.27 4.88
N TRP A 13 -6.01 11.47 4.32
CA TRP A 13 -4.92 11.87 3.44
C TRP A 13 -3.82 12.59 4.23
N GLY A 14 -2.58 12.16 4.02
CA GLY A 14 -1.42 12.76 4.65
C GLY A 14 -0.22 12.81 3.72
N VAL A 15 0.69 13.74 4.01
CA VAL A 15 1.98 13.84 3.36
C VAL A 15 2.99 13.10 4.22
N ILE A 16 3.79 12.24 3.58
CA ILE A 16 4.83 11.45 4.24
C ILE A 16 6.17 11.84 3.62
N GLU A 17 7.08 12.35 4.45
CA GLU A 17 8.44 12.71 4.06
C GLU A 17 9.45 11.72 4.67
N HIS A 18 10.66 11.69 4.12
CA HIS A 18 11.72 10.74 4.47
C HIS A 18 11.30 9.27 4.30
N VAL A 19 10.76 8.96 3.12
CA VAL A 19 10.46 7.60 2.70
C VAL A 19 11.63 7.03 1.91
N SER A 20 11.90 5.74 2.09
CA SER A 20 12.82 5.00 1.23
C SER A 20 12.05 4.06 0.30
N VAL A 21 12.62 3.83 -0.89
CA VAL A 21 12.03 2.96 -1.90
C VAL A 21 12.96 1.78 -2.10
N THR A 22 12.42 0.58 -1.98
CA THR A 22 13.19 -0.67 -2.12
C THR A 22 12.50 -1.60 -3.11
N ASN A 23 13.23 -2.55 -3.69
CA ASN A 23 12.62 -3.54 -4.58
C ASN A 23 11.50 -4.30 -3.85
N ALA A 24 10.33 -4.38 -4.48
CA ALA A 24 9.23 -5.17 -3.96
C ALA A 24 9.45 -6.63 -4.33
N GLY A 25 9.47 -7.50 -3.33
CA GLY A 25 9.68 -8.95 -3.49
C GLY A 25 8.75 -9.74 -2.58
N GLY A 26 8.85 -11.06 -2.63
CA GLY A 26 8.02 -11.97 -1.87
C GLY A 26 6.76 -12.41 -2.61
N GLN A 27 6.18 -13.52 -2.16
CA GLN A 27 5.00 -14.12 -2.76
C GLN A 27 3.73 -13.32 -2.42
N TYR A 28 3.60 -12.83 -1.19
CA TYR A 28 2.40 -12.16 -0.66
C TYR A 28 2.49 -10.64 -0.77
N ARG A 29 2.14 -10.11 -1.94
CA ARG A 29 2.20 -8.68 -2.23
C ARG A 29 0.82 -8.16 -2.56
N THR A 30 0.44 -7.04 -1.94
CA THR A 30 -0.85 -6.36 -2.15
C THR A 30 -0.93 -5.59 -3.46
N THR A 31 0.21 -5.25 -4.08
CA THR A 31 0.27 -4.52 -5.34
C THR A 31 1.35 -5.09 -6.27
N ASN A 32 1.20 -4.86 -7.58
CA ASN A 32 2.12 -5.32 -8.63
C ASN A 32 3.28 -4.34 -8.91
N TYR A 33 3.47 -3.29 -8.11
CA TYR A 33 4.54 -2.30 -8.34
C TYR A 33 5.95 -2.88 -8.18
N LYS A 34 6.91 -2.51 -9.04
CA LYS A 34 8.29 -3.04 -8.93
C LYS A 34 8.98 -2.71 -7.60
N TYR A 35 8.53 -1.65 -6.94
CA TYR A 35 9.11 -1.14 -5.71
C TYR A 35 8.06 -1.01 -4.60
N LYS A 36 8.53 -1.05 -3.36
CA LYS A 36 7.74 -0.78 -2.15
C LYS A 36 8.32 0.40 -1.40
N MET A 37 7.44 1.15 -0.74
CA MET A 37 7.82 2.25 0.14
C MET A 37 8.06 1.73 1.56
N VAL A 38 9.08 2.25 2.21
CA VAL A 38 9.38 2.02 3.62
C VAL A 38 9.40 3.36 4.32
N ILE A 39 8.51 3.53 5.29
CA ILE A 39 8.42 4.73 6.12
C ILE A 39 9.53 4.65 7.18
N ALA A 40 10.45 5.61 7.15
CA ALA A 40 11.53 5.67 8.13
C ALA A 40 11.01 6.02 9.53
N GLU A 41 11.80 5.74 10.57
CA GLU A 41 11.41 6.05 11.95
C GLU A 41 11.35 7.57 12.22
N ASP A 42 12.17 8.34 11.51
CA ASP A 42 12.22 9.81 11.51
C ASP A 42 11.34 10.43 10.41
N ALA A 43 10.45 9.65 9.79
CA ALA A 43 9.51 10.16 8.82
C ALA A 43 8.61 11.26 9.41
N VAL A 44 8.52 12.37 8.69
CA VAL A 44 7.60 13.47 9.00
C VAL A 44 6.27 13.15 8.36
N ILE A 45 5.19 13.24 9.15
CA ILE A 45 3.82 13.02 8.70
C ILE A 45 3.01 14.27 9.01
N SER A 46 2.36 14.81 8.00
CA SER A 46 1.45 15.95 8.10
C SER A 46 0.14 15.67 7.37
N ARG A 47 -0.91 16.45 7.66
CA ARG A 47 -2.18 16.31 6.95
C ARG A 47 -2.07 16.87 5.54
N SER A 48 -2.72 16.21 4.60
CA SER A 48 -2.81 16.69 3.22
C SER A 48 -4.10 17.50 3.03
N GLU A 49 -3.99 18.65 2.35
CA GLU A 49 -5.15 19.39 1.83
C GLU A 49 -5.66 18.81 0.50
N LEU A 50 -4.82 18.01 -0.16
CA LEU A 50 -5.17 17.29 -1.38
C LEU A 50 -5.76 15.92 -1.04
N VAL A 51 -6.85 15.59 -1.70
CA VAL A 51 -7.57 14.31 -1.58
C VAL A 51 -7.76 13.70 -2.97
N ASP A 52 -7.82 12.38 -3.04
CA ASP A 52 -8.02 11.65 -4.29
C ASP A 52 -8.98 10.47 -4.10
N ASP A 53 -10.21 10.62 -4.58
CA ASP A 53 -11.27 9.62 -4.35
C ASP A 53 -11.26 8.48 -5.37
N ARG A 54 -10.18 8.33 -6.15
CA ARG A 54 -10.07 7.22 -7.11
C ARG A 54 -9.95 5.87 -6.40
N MET A 55 -10.47 4.84 -7.05
CA MET A 55 -10.30 3.46 -6.59
C MET A 55 -8.90 2.96 -6.92
N PHE A 56 -8.06 2.76 -5.90
CA PHE A 56 -6.70 2.19 -6.05
C PHE A 56 -6.65 0.67 -5.88
N LEU A 57 -7.82 0.06 -5.70
CA LEU A 57 -7.97 -1.36 -5.48
C LEU A 57 -8.00 -2.13 -6.82
N SER A 58 -7.08 -3.09 -6.97
CA SER A 58 -7.03 -4.00 -8.11
C SER A 58 -7.34 -5.42 -7.64
N LEU A 59 -8.56 -5.87 -7.89
CA LEU A 59 -9.03 -7.21 -7.54
C LEU A 59 -8.59 -8.24 -8.58
N ALA A 60 -8.35 -9.48 -8.16
CA ALA A 60 -8.27 -10.61 -9.10
C ALA A 60 -9.64 -10.94 -9.68
N ASN A 61 -9.67 -11.39 -10.94
CA ASN A 61 -10.87 -11.98 -11.51
C ASN A 61 -11.14 -13.34 -10.83
N TYR A 62 -12.40 -13.59 -10.48
CA TYR A 62 -12.88 -14.86 -9.95
C TYR A 62 -12.44 -16.08 -10.76
N GLU A 63 -12.49 -16.01 -12.10
CA GLU A 63 -12.06 -17.11 -12.97
C GLU A 63 -10.55 -17.43 -12.85
N GLU A 64 -9.72 -16.41 -12.59
CA GLU A 64 -8.28 -16.61 -12.37
C GLU A 64 -8.00 -17.27 -11.02
N ILE A 65 -8.86 -17.02 -10.03
CA ILE A 65 -8.81 -17.65 -8.71
C ILE A 65 -9.21 -19.13 -8.82
N GLU A 66 -10.32 -19.41 -9.50
CA GLU A 66 -10.87 -20.77 -9.66
C GLU A 66 -9.90 -21.69 -10.43
N ASN A 67 -9.27 -21.18 -11.49
CA ASN A 67 -8.37 -21.95 -12.33
C ASN A 67 -6.95 -22.13 -11.74
N GLY A 68 -6.65 -21.51 -10.58
CA GLY A 68 -5.35 -21.64 -9.91
C GLY A 68 -4.16 -21.04 -10.68
N THR A 69 -4.42 -20.28 -11.74
CA THR A 69 -3.41 -19.71 -12.64
C THR A 69 -2.65 -18.54 -11.99
N LYS A 70 -3.23 -17.91 -10.97
CA LYS A 70 -2.60 -16.86 -10.15
C LYS A 70 -2.21 -17.43 -8.79
N LYS A 71 -1.01 -17.10 -8.30
CA LYS A 71 -0.60 -17.46 -6.93
C LYS A 71 -1.58 -16.80 -5.92
N PRO A 72 -2.04 -17.52 -4.88
CA PRO A 72 -3.09 -17.11 -3.93
C PRO A 72 -2.66 -15.99 -2.95
N SER A 73 -1.64 -15.23 -3.30
CA SER A 73 -1.30 -13.98 -2.62
C SER A 73 -2.24 -12.81 -2.97
N PHE A 74 -3.22 -13.08 -3.83
CA PHE A 74 -4.35 -12.21 -4.17
C PHE A 74 -5.46 -12.34 -3.12
N LEU A 75 -5.32 -11.61 -2.03
CA LEU A 75 -6.50 -11.06 -1.36
C LEU A 75 -6.23 -9.59 -1.16
N ILE A 76 -6.42 -8.85 -2.25
CA ILE A 76 -7.48 -7.84 -2.18
C ILE A 76 -8.39 -8.11 -3.36
#